data_AF-A0A2H5B2L3-F1
#
_entry.id   AF-A0A2H5B2L3-F1
#
_cell.length_a   1.000
_cell.length_b   1.000
_cell.length_c   1.000
_cell.angle_alpha   90.00
_cell.angle_beta   90.00
_cell.angle_gamma   90.00
#
_symmetry.space_group_name_H-M   'P 1'
#
loop_
_entity.id
_entity.type
_entity.pdbx_description
1 polymer ?
#
loop_
_entity_poly.entity_id
_entity_poly.type
_entity_poly.pdbx_seq_one_letter_code
_entity_poly.pdbx_strand_id
1 'polypeptide(L)'
;MPVIEPEDEAPEAVEPGAGAARVEVAEAENPALAAELVVPPRPELPPVAHLRSVLHVQSVAQVMPMVPVVPVVQPVVALSQSAEPVGGVVERVAPGAQVPPAAPVQPMFPDAPGLNWAGPGDHWSRAWALGTVGETEVTPPAAPEPVAAVVEGGAPTARDIELIRASLAVVEPVADRATAHFYALIFLHHPEVRALFPAAMDVQRDRLFRALLAAARGADDLPALTEYLSALGRGHRKYGTLTGHYGPVGECLIAALERYCGSRWDAETELAWRRVYGLIAKVMSEAAEEAARVSPPWWQAEIVGHRLRTPEVVELTLRPDQAYPYRAGQHASVETPWWPRVWRQFSFATAPRPDGLLTFQVKAVPAGWVSNALVHRAAPGDVLRIGPAAGAMVVDHAGGEDLLCLGGGTGIAPIRALVEEVAEHGAGGRAVDVFYGARRRADLYELAELRRLATVHRWLSVRAMVSAEPVVTGEALVGELPEVIGGPGGAWRGRAAYLSGPAAMVRRAAGALLRAGVAPTAIHHDLVGELA
;
A
#
# COMPACT_ATOMS: atom_id res chain seq x y z
N MET A 1 -78.45 26.74 -18.19
CA MET A 1 -78.83 27.53 -19.39
C MET A 1 -77.63 27.54 -20.34
N PRO A 2 -77.82 27.45 -21.67
CA PRO A 2 -77.66 26.20 -22.43
C PRO A 2 -76.56 26.20 -23.52
N VAL A 3 -76.23 24.98 -23.98
CA VAL A 3 -76.01 24.45 -25.36
C VAL A 3 -75.44 25.39 -26.46
N ILE A 4 -74.47 24.87 -27.25
CA ILE A 4 -74.39 24.80 -28.74
C ILE A 4 -72.90 24.77 -29.23
N GLU A 5 -72.47 23.66 -29.85
CA GLU A 5 -71.30 23.53 -30.80
C GLU A 5 -71.66 24.16 -32.18
N PRO A 6 -70.82 24.27 -33.26
CA PRO A 6 -69.60 23.50 -33.61
C PRO A 6 -68.51 24.19 -34.51
N GLU A 7 -67.57 23.36 -35.01
CA GLU A 7 -66.80 23.42 -36.30
C GLU A 7 -65.70 24.51 -36.48
N ASP A 8 -64.56 24.33 -37.18
CA ASP A 8 -63.77 23.22 -37.73
C ASP A 8 -62.39 23.81 -38.19
N GLU A 9 -61.52 22.97 -38.74
CA GLU A 9 -60.31 23.22 -39.56
C GLU A 9 -58.88 23.20 -38.95
N ALA A 10 -58.05 22.41 -39.66
CA ALA A 10 -56.74 21.79 -39.35
C ALA A 10 -55.52 22.73 -39.68
N PRO A 11 -54.21 22.32 -39.69
CA PRO A 11 -53.67 21.03 -40.15
C PRO A 11 -52.47 20.39 -39.39
N GLU A 12 -52.30 19.11 -39.73
CA GLU A 12 -51.10 18.29 -39.99
C GLU A 12 -50.08 17.89 -38.90
N ALA A 13 -49.92 16.56 -38.86
CA ALA A 13 -48.86 15.77 -38.23
C ALA A 13 -47.79 15.36 -39.25
N VAL A 14 -46.70 14.72 -38.78
CA VAL A 14 -46.07 13.47 -39.28
C VAL A 14 -44.55 13.42 -39.00
N GLU A 15 -44.09 12.37 -38.30
CA GLU A 15 -42.67 11.91 -38.21
C GLU A 15 -42.28 11.00 -39.43
N PRO A 16 -41.15 10.25 -39.43
CA PRO A 16 -39.77 10.64 -39.72
C PRO A 16 -39.19 9.86 -40.93
N GLY A 17 -37.97 10.19 -41.38
CA GLY A 17 -37.30 9.40 -42.42
C GLY A 17 -35.83 9.75 -42.69
N ALA A 18 -34.96 8.77 -42.39
CA ALA A 18 -33.64 8.41 -42.94
C ALA A 18 -32.81 9.39 -43.81
N GLY A 19 -31.50 9.41 -43.55
CA GLY A 19 -30.51 9.84 -44.54
C GLY A 19 -29.08 9.95 -44.01
N ALA A 20 -28.24 8.96 -44.32
CA ALA A 20 -26.80 9.02 -44.11
C ALA A 20 -26.14 9.98 -45.11
N ALA A 21 -25.14 10.75 -44.68
CA ALA A 21 -24.22 11.44 -45.59
C ALA A 21 -22.80 11.50 -45.00
N ARG A 22 -21.86 10.91 -45.74
CA ARG A 22 -20.42 11.16 -45.69
C ARG A 22 -20.15 12.61 -46.13
N VAL A 23 -19.18 13.29 -45.51
CA VAL A 23 -18.57 14.49 -46.07
C VAL A 23 -17.05 14.40 -45.96
N GLU A 24 -16.45 14.61 -47.13
CA GLU A 24 -15.03 14.68 -47.47
C GLU A 24 -14.31 15.83 -46.76
N VAL A 25 -13.02 15.62 -46.48
CA VAL A 25 -12.10 16.67 -46.02
C VAL A 25 -11.37 17.20 -47.25
N ALA A 26 -11.66 18.45 -47.62
CA ALA A 26 -10.93 19.18 -48.66
C ALA A 26 -9.81 20.02 -48.03
N GLU A 27 -8.64 19.93 -48.67
CA GLU A 27 -7.44 20.72 -48.40
C GLU A 27 -7.66 22.22 -48.71
N ALA A 28 -7.02 23.07 -47.91
CA ALA A 28 -6.77 24.47 -48.24
C ALA A 28 -5.31 24.81 -47.90
N GLU A 29 -4.49 24.98 -48.94
CA GLU A 29 -3.20 25.67 -48.94
C GLU A 29 -3.48 27.19 -48.85
N ASN A 30 -2.74 28.06 -48.14
CA ASN A 30 -1.36 28.60 -48.32
C ASN A 30 -1.38 30.03 -47.66
N PRO A 31 -0.35 30.92 -47.66
CA PRO A 31 1.12 30.82 -47.52
C PRO A 31 1.67 31.70 -46.37
N ALA A 32 3.00 31.61 -46.16
CA ALA A 32 3.94 32.68 -45.79
C ALA A 32 4.76 32.44 -44.50
N LEU A 33 5.89 31.75 -44.65
CA LEU A 33 7.23 32.33 -44.44
C LEU A 33 8.30 31.25 -44.72
N ALA A 34 9.01 31.47 -45.82
CA ALA A 34 10.14 30.67 -46.25
C ALA A 34 11.40 31.02 -45.45
N ALA A 35 12.07 30.00 -44.92
CA ALA A 35 13.49 30.02 -44.62
C ALA A 35 14.06 28.63 -44.94
N GLU A 36 14.97 28.58 -45.91
CA GLU A 36 15.66 27.38 -46.38
C GLU A 36 16.40 26.67 -45.24
N LEU A 37 16.18 25.36 -45.10
CA LEU A 37 17.02 24.46 -44.31
C LEU A 37 17.75 23.52 -45.26
N VAL A 38 19.02 23.86 -45.51
CA VAL A 38 20.01 23.02 -46.19
C VAL A 38 20.20 21.76 -45.35
N VAL A 39 19.91 20.59 -45.93
CA VAL A 39 20.17 19.27 -45.33
C VAL A 39 21.65 18.90 -45.60
N PRO A 40 22.50 18.69 -44.58
CA PRO A 40 23.84 18.16 -44.82
C PRO A 40 23.79 16.64 -45.10
N PRO A 41 24.62 16.10 -46.02
CA PRO A 41 24.65 14.68 -46.29
C PRO A 41 25.30 13.89 -45.14
N ARG A 42 24.86 12.63 -44.97
CA ARG A 42 25.42 11.67 -44.01
C ARG A 42 26.91 11.40 -44.32
N PRO A 43 27.79 11.27 -43.30
CA PRO A 43 29.17 10.85 -43.54
C PRO A 43 29.24 9.34 -43.80
N GLU A 44 29.83 8.96 -44.94
CA GLU A 44 30.23 7.59 -45.25
C GLU A 44 31.54 7.24 -44.50
N LEU A 45 31.59 6.04 -43.91
CA LEU A 45 32.78 5.51 -43.26
C LEU A 45 33.72 4.86 -44.29
N PRO A 46 35.05 5.11 -44.24
CA PRO A 46 35.99 4.47 -45.16
C PRO A 46 36.34 3.03 -44.74
N PRO A 47 36.78 2.17 -45.68
CA PRO A 47 37.08 0.76 -45.43
C PRO A 47 38.42 0.59 -44.72
N VAL A 48 38.46 -0.31 -43.74
CA VAL A 48 39.69 -0.65 -42.99
C VAL A 48 40.46 -1.73 -43.75
N ALA A 49 41.66 -1.39 -44.23
CA ALA A 49 42.65 -2.35 -44.72
C ALA A 49 43.99 -2.15 -43.98
N HIS A 50 44.37 -3.22 -43.26
CA HIS A 50 45.69 -3.70 -42.84
C HIS A 50 46.84 -2.72 -42.54
N LEU A 51 47.37 -2.84 -41.31
CA LEU A 51 48.79 -3.11 -41.09
C LEU A 51 49.00 -3.99 -39.84
N ARG A 52 49.73 -5.07 -40.06
CA ARG A 52 50.14 -6.11 -39.10
C ARG A 52 51.38 -5.67 -38.30
N SER A 53 51.57 -6.38 -37.17
CA SER A 53 52.84 -6.66 -36.46
C SER A 53 53.16 -5.70 -35.29
N VAL A 54 53.55 -6.09 -34.07
CA VAL A 54 53.92 -7.36 -33.38
C VAL A 54 53.57 -7.14 -31.89
N LEU A 55 52.90 -8.04 -31.18
CA LEU A 55 53.51 -8.92 -30.17
C LEU A 55 52.52 -10.00 -29.70
N HIS A 56 53.00 -11.23 -29.74
CA HIS A 56 52.37 -12.48 -29.28
C HIS A 56 52.11 -12.47 -27.76
N VAL A 57 50.89 -12.81 -27.34
CA VAL A 57 50.64 -13.66 -26.15
C VAL A 57 49.46 -14.59 -26.47
N GLN A 58 49.61 -15.85 -26.05
CA GLN A 58 48.85 -17.03 -26.45
C GLN A 58 47.35 -17.01 -26.07
N SER A 59 46.56 -17.66 -26.94
CA SER A 59 45.17 -18.09 -26.73
C SER A 59 45.06 -19.02 -25.52
N VAL A 60 44.14 -18.70 -24.60
CA VAL A 60 43.60 -19.65 -23.62
C VAL A 60 42.10 -19.84 -23.91
N ALA A 61 41.71 -21.09 -24.05
CA ALA A 61 40.38 -21.58 -24.36
C ALA A 61 39.30 -21.08 -23.39
N GLN A 62 38.07 -21.01 -23.90
CA GLN A 62 36.84 -20.74 -23.14
C GLN A 62 36.76 -21.63 -21.89
N VAL A 63 36.71 -21.00 -20.71
CA VAL A 63 36.33 -21.64 -19.46
C VAL A 63 34.90 -21.20 -19.14
N MET A 64 33.98 -22.15 -19.13
CA MET A 64 32.65 -21.95 -18.55
C MET A 64 32.77 -21.82 -17.02
N PRO A 65 32.00 -20.94 -16.36
CA PRO A 65 32.05 -20.85 -14.91
C PRO A 65 31.43 -22.12 -14.29
N MET A 66 32.24 -22.88 -13.55
CA MET A 66 31.76 -23.96 -12.68
C MET A 66 31.01 -23.34 -11.48
N VAL A 67 29.79 -23.82 -11.26
CA VAL A 67 29.05 -23.64 -10.02
C VAL A 67 29.70 -24.51 -8.95
N PRO A 68 30.09 -23.99 -7.76
CA PRO A 68 30.56 -24.86 -6.68
C PRO A 68 29.38 -25.67 -6.13
N VAL A 69 29.47 -27.00 -6.27
CA VAL A 69 28.60 -27.95 -5.58
C VAL A 69 28.97 -27.94 -4.10
N VAL A 70 28.03 -27.52 -3.24
CA VAL A 70 28.14 -27.68 -1.79
C VAL A 70 27.80 -29.13 -1.45
N PRO A 71 28.64 -29.87 -0.71
CA PRO A 71 28.32 -31.25 -0.34
C PRO A 71 27.13 -31.28 0.64
N VAL A 72 26.12 -32.05 0.28
CA VAL A 72 25.00 -32.41 1.17
C VAL A 72 25.54 -33.34 2.25
N VAL A 73 25.62 -32.85 3.49
CA VAL A 73 25.85 -33.69 4.67
C VAL A 73 24.52 -34.34 5.02
N GLN A 74 24.41 -35.65 4.79
CA GLN A 74 23.28 -36.43 5.30
C GLN A 74 23.40 -36.59 6.82
N PRO A 75 22.34 -36.39 7.61
CA PRO A 75 22.37 -36.73 9.02
C PRO A 75 22.49 -38.26 9.17
N VAL A 76 23.59 -38.69 9.79
CA VAL A 76 23.78 -40.05 10.26
C VAL A 76 22.80 -40.29 11.41
N VAL A 77 21.82 -41.15 11.18
CA VAL A 77 20.94 -41.67 12.22
C VAL A 77 21.76 -42.60 13.11
N ALA A 78 21.99 -42.20 14.36
CA ALA A 78 22.50 -43.09 15.39
C ALA A 78 21.40 -44.11 15.75
N LEU A 79 21.63 -45.37 15.41
CA LEU A 79 20.86 -46.51 15.88
C LEU A 79 21.12 -46.68 17.39
N SER A 80 20.14 -46.30 18.21
CA SER A 80 20.05 -46.74 19.60
C SER A 80 19.00 -47.84 19.71
N GLN A 81 19.37 -48.88 20.45
CA GLN A 81 18.82 -50.22 20.46
C GLN A 81 17.43 -50.31 21.12
N SER A 82 16.57 -51.09 20.47
CA SER A 82 15.62 -52.08 21.02
C SER A 82 14.96 -51.84 22.38
N ALA A 83 13.64 -51.57 22.36
CA ALA A 83 12.71 -52.07 23.37
C ALA A 83 11.43 -52.58 22.65
N GLU A 84 11.04 -53.81 22.99
CA GLU A 84 9.97 -54.64 22.40
C GLU A 84 8.55 -54.06 22.55
N PRO A 85 7.57 -54.52 21.73
CA PRO A 85 6.25 -53.91 21.62
C PRO A 85 5.26 -54.45 22.67
N VAL A 86 4.53 -53.56 23.35
CA VAL A 86 3.31 -53.92 24.08
C VAL A 86 2.12 -53.66 23.14
N GLY A 87 1.40 -54.73 22.81
CA GLY A 87 0.23 -54.69 21.94
C GLY A 87 -0.90 -53.83 22.52
N GLY A 88 -1.48 -53.02 21.65
CA GLY A 88 -2.71 -52.27 21.89
C GLY A 88 -3.46 -52.11 20.58
N VAL A 89 -4.65 -52.68 20.52
CA VAL A 89 -5.54 -52.82 19.36
C VAL A 89 -5.77 -51.49 18.63
N VAL A 90 -5.56 -51.47 17.30
CA VAL A 90 -6.03 -50.38 16.43
C VAL A 90 -7.49 -50.67 16.08
N GLU A 91 -8.42 -50.01 16.77
CA GLU A 91 -9.84 -50.06 16.42
C GLU A 91 -10.08 -49.16 15.20
N ARG A 92 -10.56 -49.74 14.11
CA ARG A 92 -11.00 -49.00 12.92
C ARG A 92 -12.28 -48.23 13.26
N VAL A 93 -12.19 -46.90 13.32
CA VAL A 93 -13.36 -46.03 13.45
C VAL A 93 -14.14 -46.05 12.12
N ALA A 94 -15.40 -46.49 12.18
CA ALA A 94 -16.33 -46.50 11.05
C ALA A 94 -16.75 -45.06 10.65
N PRO A 95 -17.12 -44.81 9.38
CA PRO A 95 -17.53 -43.49 8.94
C PRO A 95 -18.92 -43.16 9.53
N GLY A 96 -18.95 -42.17 10.45
CA GLY A 96 -20.18 -41.73 11.11
C GLY A 96 -20.01 -41.16 12.53
N ALA A 97 -18.81 -41.17 13.12
CA ALA A 97 -18.59 -40.63 14.46
C ALA A 97 -18.50 -39.08 14.45
N GLN A 98 -19.44 -38.44 15.15
CA GLN A 98 -19.40 -37.00 15.45
C GLN A 98 -18.17 -36.69 16.33
N VAL A 99 -17.36 -35.74 15.88
CA VAL A 99 -16.28 -35.15 16.68
C VAL A 99 -16.93 -34.36 17.83
N PRO A 100 -16.58 -34.61 19.11
CA PRO A 100 -17.12 -33.82 20.21
C PRO A 100 -16.66 -32.35 20.08
N PRO A 101 -17.50 -31.37 20.45
CA PRO A 101 -17.12 -29.96 20.36
C PRO A 101 -15.89 -29.70 21.25
N ALA A 102 -14.93 -28.94 20.70
CA ALA A 102 -13.76 -28.50 21.43
C ALA A 102 -14.18 -27.75 22.70
N ALA A 103 -13.54 -28.06 23.83
CA ALA A 103 -13.80 -27.38 25.08
C ALA A 103 -13.55 -25.86 24.93
N PRO A 104 -14.38 -24.99 25.55
CA PRO A 104 -14.17 -23.55 25.51
C PRO A 104 -12.83 -23.20 26.14
N VAL A 105 -11.95 -22.56 25.36
CA VAL A 105 -10.66 -22.06 25.82
C VAL A 105 -10.89 -20.88 26.75
N GLN A 106 -10.45 -20.99 28.01
CA GLN A 106 -10.49 -19.85 28.93
C GLN A 106 -9.40 -18.83 28.57
N PRO A 107 -9.73 -17.53 28.49
CA PRO A 107 -8.73 -16.49 28.28
C PRO A 107 -7.75 -16.42 29.45
N MET A 108 -6.48 -16.14 29.17
CA MET A 108 -5.42 -16.00 30.17
C MET A 108 -5.68 -14.84 31.17
N PHE A 109 -6.60 -13.91 30.82
CA PHE A 109 -7.04 -12.81 31.66
C PHE A 109 -8.58 -12.66 31.58
N PRO A 110 -9.34 -13.41 32.40
CA PRO A 110 -10.81 -13.40 32.35
C PRO A 110 -11.45 -12.08 32.82
N ASP A 111 -10.70 -11.25 33.54
CA ASP A 111 -11.17 -10.00 34.14
C ASP A 111 -10.61 -8.73 33.47
N ALA A 112 -9.92 -8.84 32.33
CA ALA A 112 -9.46 -7.68 31.58
C ALA A 112 -10.62 -7.04 30.80
N PRO A 113 -11.14 -5.85 31.17
CA PRO A 113 -12.12 -5.18 30.32
C PRO A 113 -11.45 -4.78 29.01
N GLY A 114 -12.18 -4.95 27.90
CA GLY A 114 -11.67 -4.68 26.55
C GLY A 114 -11.04 -3.31 26.45
N LEU A 115 -9.85 -3.25 25.84
CA LEU A 115 -8.95 -2.10 25.71
C LEU A 115 -9.54 -0.84 25.01
N ASN A 116 -10.85 -0.78 24.80
CA ASN A 116 -11.54 0.23 24.00
C ASN A 116 -12.68 0.96 24.75
N TRP A 117 -12.87 0.78 26.06
CA TRP A 117 -13.92 1.49 26.81
C TRP A 117 -13.49 2.90 27.22
N ALA A 118 -14.14 3.93 26.68
CA ALA A 118 -14.05 5.32 27.15
C ALA A 118 -15.44 5.78 27.65
N GLY A 119 -15.61 5.88 28.98
CA GLY A 119 -16.86 6.31 29.62
C GLY A 119 -16.65 6.73 31.09
N PRO A 120 -17.69 7.23 31.78
CA PRO A 120 -17.60 7.65 33.18
C PRO A 120 -17.17 6.47 34.07
N GLY A 121 -15.98 6.56 34.67
CA GLY A 121 -15.37 5.46 35.45
C GLY A 121 -14.05 4.92 34.88
N ASP A 122 -13.46 5.54 33.85
CA ASP A 122 -12.10 5.21 33.42
C ASP A 122 -11.04 5.75 34.42
N HIS A 123 -10.47 4.85 35.21
CA HIS A 123 -9.37 5.15 36.14
C HIS A 123 -7.99 4.90 35.52
N TRP A 124 -7.91 4.17 34.40
CA TRP A 124 -6.65 3.72 33.80
C TRP A 124 -6.01 4.80 32.93
N SER A 125 -6.81 5.66 32.27
CA SER A 125 -6.30 6.88 31.64
C SER A 125 -5.61 7.85 32.62
N ARG A 126 -5.89 7.73 33.93
CA ARG A 126 -5.19 8.51 34.97
C ARG A 126 -3.89 7.88 35.45
N ALA A 127 -3.65 6.58 35.22
CA ALA A 127 -2.39 5.93 35.60
C ALA A 127 -1.20 6.37 34.72
N TRP A 128 -1.47 6.95 33.55
CA TRP A 128 -0.47 7.51 32.62
C TRP A 128 -0.39 9.04 32.65
N ALA A 129 -1.15 9.70 33.53
CA ALA A 129 -0.92 11.10 33.82
C ALA A 129 0.40 11.19 34.60
N LEU A 130 1.42 11.81 33.98
CA LEU A 130 2.73 12.10 34.54
C LEU A 130 2.64 12.59 36.00
N GLY A 131 2.76 11.65 36.93
CA GLY A 131 3.00 11.92 38.34
C GLY A 131 4.51 12.04 38.52
N THR A 132 4.97 13.24 38.85
CA THR A 132 6.35 13.52 39.24
C THR A 132 6.74 12.67 40.46
N VAL A 133 7.56 11.63 40.25
CA VAL A 133 8.19 10.89 41.35
C VAL A 133 9.66 10.63 41.04
N GLY A 134 10.50 11.36 41.78
CA GLY A 134 11.85 10.98 42.24
C GLY A 134 12.84 10.38 41.25
N GLU A 135 13.79 11.20 40.80
CA GLU A 135 15.04 10.78 40.16
C GLU A 135 15.70 9.62 40.93
N THR A 136 15.80 8.45 40.29
CA THR A 136 16.85 7.49 40.63
C THR A 136 17.66 7.28 39.36
N GLU A 137 18.83 7.91 39.32
CA GLU A 137 19.74 7.96 38.19
C GLU A 137 20.34 6.57 37.95
N VAL A 138 19.87 5.88 36.91
CA VAL A 138 20.54 4.67 36.38
C VAL A 138 21.40 5.13 35.22
N THR A 139 22.70 5.25 35.45
CA THR A 139 23.67 5.62 34.41
C THR A 139 23.80 4.48 33.38
N PRO A 140 23.41 4.67 32.11
CA PRO A 140 23.67 3.69 31.06
C PRO A 140 25.17 3.65 30.75
N PRO A 141 25.74 2.50 30.33
CA PRO A 141 27.12 2.45 29.87
C PRO A 141 27.32 3.40 28.68
N ALA A 142 28.41 4.17 28.72
CA ALA A 142 28.72 5.20 27.75
C ALA A 142 28.69 4.64 26.32
N ALA A 143 27.83 5.23 25.49
CA ALA A 143 27.83 5.00 24.05
C ALA A 143 29.20 5.43 23.47
N PRO A 144 29.75 4.71 22.49
CA PRO A 144 30.93 5.18 21.77
C PRO A 144 30.61 6.56 21.17
N GLU A 145 31.54 7.51 21.37
CA GLU A 145 31.36 8.89 20.94
C GLU A 145 30.99 8.94 19.45
N PRO A 146 29.90 9.65 19.09
CA PRO A 146 29.56 9.84 17.70
C PRO A 146 30.64 10.72 17.07
N VAL A 147 31.37 10.20 16.09
CA VAL A 147 32.13 11.02 15.15
C VAL A 147 31.12 11.69 14.22
N ALA A 148 30.37 12.64 14.79
CA ALA A 148 29.43 13.46 14.07
C ALA A 148 30.20 14.69 13.58
N ALA A 149 30.63 14.67 12.34
CA ALA A 149 30.80 15.92 11.59
C ALA A 149 29.39 16.47 11.30
N VAL A 150 28.72 16.99 12.33
CA VAL A 150 27.55 17.86 12.13
C VAL A 150 28.12 19.14 11.54
N VAL A 151 28.00 19.29 10.22
CA VAL A 151 28.16 20.59 9.61
C VAL A 151 27.07 21.46 10.23
N GLU A 152 27.45 22.49 11.00
CA GLU A 152 26.54 23.57 11.41
C GLU A 152 26.02 24.26 10.15
N GLY A 153 25.00 23.69 9.53
CA GLY A 153 24.33 24.21 8.36
C GLY A 153 22.99 24.78 8.79
N GLY A 154 22.85 26.10 8.69
CA GLY A 154 21.55 26.76 8.84
C GLY A 154 20.49 26.19 7.89
N ALA A 155 19.23 26.57 8.10
CA ALA A 155 18.11 26.14 7.24
C ALA A 155 18.42 26.39 5.74
N PRO A 156 17.93 25.52 4.84
CA PRO A 156 18.09 25.72 3.40
C PRO A 156 17.63 27.11 2.96
N THR A 157 18.46 27.77 2.16
CA THR A 157 18.20 29.09 1.59
C THR A 157 17.50 28.98 0.24
N ALA A 158 16.91 30.08 -0.26
CA ALA A 158 16.36 30.11 -1.63
C ALA A 158 17.42 29.75 -2.69
N ARG A 159 18.67 30.19 -2.48
CA ARG A 159 19.82 29.84 -3.32
C ARG A 159 20.12 28.35 -3.29
N ASP A 160 20.01 27.70 -2.12
CA ASP A 160 20.17 26.24 -2.02
C ASP A 160 19.13 25.53 -2.88
N ILE A 161 17.86 25.94 -2.78
CA ILE A 161 16.76 25.34 -3.54
C ILE A 161 17.00 25.46 -5.06
N GLU A 162 17.48 26.61 -5.54
CA GLU A 162 17.86 26.81 -6.94
C GLU A 162 18.96 25.83 -7.39
N LEU A 163 20.01 25.66 -6.58
CA LEU A 163 21.13 24.76 -6.86
C LEU A 163 20.69 23.28 -6.85
N ILE A 164 19.84 22.89 -5.91
CA ILE A 164 19.25 21.53 -5.86
C ILE A 164 18.43 21.26 -7.13
N ARG A 165 17.56 22.21 -7.53
CA ARG A 165 16.73 22.06 -8.74
C ARG A 165 17.58 21.99 -9.99
N ALA A 166 18.58 22.86 -10.12
CA ALA A 166 19.49 22.86 -11.24
C ALA A 166 20.29 21.55 -11.35
N SER A 167 20.85 21.07 -10.23
CA SER A 167 21.60 19.80 -10.20
C SER A 167 20.72 18.59 -10.48
N LEU A 168 19.50 18.52 -9.93
CA LEU A 168 18.56 17.44 -10.23
C LEU A 168 18.15 17.40 -11.69
N ALA A 169 17.95 18.54 -12.35
CA ALA A 169 17.65 18.61 -13.78
C ALA A 169 18.79 18.04 -14.65
N VAL A 170 20.04 18.07 -14.17
CA VAL A 170 21.18 17.43 -14.84
C VAL A 170 21.17 15.91 -14.65
N VAL A 171 20.80 15.45 -13.46
CA VAL A 171 20.79 14.02 -13.12
C VAL A 171 19.57 13.30 -13.65
N GLU A 172 18.42 13.96 -13.80
CA GLU A 172 17.13 13.37 -14.21
C GLU A 172 17.22 12.48 -15.48
N PRO A 173 17.87 12.89 -16.59
CA PRO A 173 18.02 12.04 -17.78
C PRO A 173 18.86 10.77 -17.56
N VAL A 174 19.62 10.71 -16.46
CA VAL A 174 20.55 9.62 -16.11
C VAL A 174 20.29 9.03 -14.72
N ALA A 175 19.09 9.27 -14.17
CA ALA A 175 18.71 8.96 -12.80
C ALA A 175 18.94 7.49 -12.43
N ASP A 176 18.66 6.56 -13.34
CA ASP A 176 18.86 5.13 -13.11
C ASP A 176 20.32 4.79 -12.83
N ARG A 177 21.25 5.41 -13.58
CA ARG A 177 22.69 5.21 -13.40
C ARG A 177 23.18 5.86 -12.11
N ALA A 178 22.75 7.09 -11.82
CA ALA A 178 23.11 7.80 -10.59
C ALA A 178 22.62 7.03 -9.35
N THR A 179 21.38 6.55 -9.38
CA THR A 179 20.80 5.77 -8.28
C THR A 179 21.48 4.41 -8.12
N ALA A 180 21.79 3.71 -9.22
CA ALA A 180 22.56 2.48 -9.16
C ALA A 180 23.96 2.70 -8.57
N HIS A 181 24.62 3.81 -8.92
CA HIS A 181 25.92 4.18 -8.35
C HIS A 181 25.82 4.49 -6.85
N PHE A 182 24.82 5.26 -6.42
CA PHE A 182 24.53 5.49 -5.00
C PHE A 182 24.41 4.17 -4.22
N TYR A 183 23.60 3.22 -4.70
CA TYR A 183 23.46 1.93 -4.02
C TYR A 183 24.75 1.10 -4.04
N ALA A 184 25.54 1.19 -5.11
CA ALA A 184 26.84 0.54 -5.16
C ALA A 184 27.79 1.13 -4.10
N LEU A 185 27.83 2.45 -3.95
CA LEU A 185 28.65 3.14 -2.95
C LEU A 185 28.24 2.74 -1.53
N ILE A 186 26.96 2.84 -1.19
CA ILE A 186 26.52 2.56 0.18
C ILE A 186 26.71 1.09 0.56
N PHE A 187 26.49 0.13 -0.35
CA PHE A 187 26.71 -1.28 -0.03
C PHE A 187 28.18 -1.68 -0.05
N LEU A 188 29.06 -0.91 -0.70
CA LEU A 188 30.50 -1.11 -0.67
C LEU A 188 31.12 -0.55 0.61
N HIS A 189 30.73 0.67 1.00
CA HIS A 189 31.31 1.38 2.15
C HIS A 189 30.61 1.05 3.48
N HIS A 190 29.33 0.70 3.44
CA HIS A 190 28.47 0.43 4.60
C HIS A 190 27.68 -0.87 4.40
N PRO A 191 28.34 -2.04 4.35
CA PRO A 191 27.69 -3.31 4.05
C PRO A 191 26.59 -3.69 5.06
N GLU A 192 26.65 -3.19 6.30
CA GLU A 192 25.62 -3.37 7.33
C GLU A 192 24.25 -2.82 6.90
N VAL A 193 24.23 -1.76 6.08
CA VAL A 193 23.01 -1.13 5.59
C VAL A 193 22.27 -2.03 4.59
N ARG A 194 22.95 -2.99 3.96
CA ARG A 194 22.35 -3.89 2.95
C ARG A 194 21.16 -4.68 3.49
N ALA A 195 21.17 -5.04 4.76
CA ALA A 195 20.11 -5.83 5.41
C ALA A 195 18.77 -5.06 5.57
N LEU A 196 18.77 -3.74 5.39
CA LEU A 196 17.57 -2.91 5.43
C LEU A 196 16.78 -2.96 4.12
N PHE A 197 17.41 -3.43 3.04
CA PHE A 197 16.85 -3.41 1.68
C PHE A 197 16.43 -4.80 1.20
N PRO A 198 15.39 -4.90 0.35
CA PRO A 198 15.02 -6.17 -0.28
C PRO A 198 16.12 -6.76 -1.16
N ALA A 199 15.99 -8.05 -1.47
CA ALA A 199 16.92 -8.72 -2.40
C ALA A 199 16.84 -8.11 -3.81
N ALA A 200 15.62 -7.89 -4.31
CA ALA A 200 15.35 -7.19 -5.56
C ALA A 200 15.30 -5.67 -5.34
N MET A 201 16.07 -4.94 -6.14
CA MET A 201 16.33 -3.50 -5.95
C MET A 201 15.80 -2.61 -7.09
N ASP A 202 15.22 -3.19 -8.13
CA ASP A 202 14.67 -2.49 -9.29
C ASP A 202 13.62 -1.43 -8.89
N VAL A 203 12.54 -1.85 -8.21
CA VAL A 203 11.46 -0.94 -7.79
C VAL A 203 11.94 0.08 -6.75
N GLN A 204 12.97 -0.27 -5.96
CA GLN A 204 13.48 0.59 -4.90
C GLN A 204 14.34 1.74 -5.44
N ARG A 205 15.01 1.57 -6.59
CA ARG A 205 15.80 2.61 -7.25
C ARG A 205 14.90 3.77 -7.70
N ASP A 206 13.81 3.44 -8.39
CA ASP A 206 12.86 4.43 -8.88
C ASP A 206 12.27 5.29 -7.76
N ARG A 207 11.99 4.70 -6.60
CA ARG A 207 11.35 5.38 -5.46
C ARG A 207 12.25 6.42 -4.82
N LEU A 208 13.53 6.11 -4.62
CA LEU A 208 14.48 7.05 -4.00
C LEU A 208 14.60 8.32 -4.83
N PHE A 209 14.82 8.18 -6.13
CA PHE A 209 14.99 9.33 -7.01
C PHE A 209 13.72 10.19 -7.08
N ARG A 210 12.54 9.56 -7.19
CA ARG A 210 11.25 10.28 -7.14
C ARG A 210 11.04 11.02 -5.82
N ALA A 211 11.42 10.43 -4.69
CA ALA A 211 11.32 11.08 -3.39
C ALA A 211 12.25 12.30 -3.28
N LEU A 212 13.49 12.21 -3.78
CA LEU A 212 14.41 13.35 -3.84
C LEU A 212 13.87 14.47 -4.73
N LEU A 213 13.30 14.11 -5.89
CA LEU A 213 12.68 15.07 -6.80
C LEU A 213 11.42 15.72 -6.19
N ALA A 214 10.60 14.95 -5.48
CA ALA A 214 9.44 15.46 -4.77
C ALA A 214 9.84 16.43 -3.65
N ALA A 215 10.86 16.08 -2.84
CA ALA A 215 11.39 16.96 -1.80
C ALA A 215 11.93 18.27 -2.40
N ALA A 216 12.64 18.22 -3.52
CA ALA A 216 13.15 19.41 -4.21
C ALA A 216 12.05 20.28 -4.84
N ARG A 217 10.97 19.67 -5.33
CA ARG A 217 9.79 20.40 -5.84
C ARG A 217 9.03 21.08 -4.70
N GLY A 218 8.85 20.37 -3.58
CA GLY A 218 8.17 20.88 -2.38
C GLY A 218 9.00 21.81 -1.50
N ALA A 219 10.24 22.13 -1.87
CA ALA A 219 11.16 22.90 -1.03
C ALA A 219 10.70 24.35 -0.75
N ASP A 220 9.77 24.89 -1.55
CA ASP A 220 9.19 26.23 -1.32
C ASP A 220 8.09 26.24 -0.24
N ASP A 221 7.57 25.06 0.15
CA ASP A 221 6.56 24.89 1.21
C ASP A 221 7.14 24.05 2.35
N LEU A 222 7.90 24.69 3.24
CA LEU A 222 8.57 24.03 4.36
C LEU A 222 7.59 23.30 5.30
N PRO A 223 6.42 23.85 5.67
CA PRO A 223 5.43 23.12 6.46
C PRO A 223 4.99 21.81 5.80
N ALA A 224 4.57 21.84 4.53
CA ALA A 224 4.12 20.64 3.82
C ALA A 224 5.26 19.63 3.65
N LEU A 225 6.47 20.09 3.34
CA LEU A 225 7.66 19.25 3.23
C LEU A 225 7.98 18.58 4.58
N THR A 226 7.91 19.32 5.68
CA THR A 226 8.16 18.79 7.03
C THR A 226 7.14 17.72 7.40
N GLU A 227 5.87 17.91 7.09
CA GLU A 227 4.82 16.91 7.31
C GLU A 227 5.09 15.63 6.49
N TYR A 228 5.41 15.78 5.20
CA TYR A 228 5.76 14.68 4.32
C TYR A 228 6.98 13.90 4.81
N LEU A 229 8.08 14.59 5.14
CA LEU A 229 9.30 13.98 5.66
C LEU A 229 9.08 13.31 7.01
N SER A 230 8.26 13.90 7.89
CA SER A 230 7.90 13.29 9.16
C SER A 230 7.13 11.99 8.95
N ALA A 231 6.18 11.96 8.02
CA ALA A 231 5.46 10.74 7.65
C ALA A 231 6.41 9.67 7.06
N LEU A 232 7.36 10.09 6.23
CA LEU A 232 8.37 9.20 5.66
C LEU A 232 9.29 8.61 6.74
N GLY A 233 9.75 9.43 7.70
CA GLY A 233 10.56 9.00 8.85
C GLY A 233 9.84 7.96 9.70
N ARG A 234 8.57 8.22 10.06
CA ARG A 234 7.72 7.22 10.75
C ARG A 234 7.60 5.93 9.95
N GLY A 235 7.39 6.04 8.64
CA GLY A 235 7.29 4.89 7.73
C GLY A 235 8.60 4.10 7.57
N HIS A 236 9.75 4.73 7.79
CA HIS A 236 11.07 4.10 7.68
C HIS A 236 11.40 3.18 8.86
N ARG A 237 10.78 3.41 10.02
CA ARG A 237 10.97 2.58 11.22
C ARG A 237 10.79 1.10 10.93
N LYS A 238 9.83 0.73 10.07
CA LYS A 238 9.54 -0.67 9.77
C LYS A 238 10.66 -1.42 9.03
N TYR A 239 11.61 -0.70 8.43
CA TYR A 239 12.78 -1.32 7.79
C TYR A 239 13.93 -1.53 8.77
N GLY A 240 13.82 -1.04 10.00
CA GLY A 240 14.90 -1.03 10.99
C GLY A 240 15.86 0.15 10.82
N THR A 241 15.41 1.24 10.18
CA THR A 241 16.23 2.45 10.02
C THR A 241 16.48 3.11 11.37
N LEU A 242 17.74 3.38 11.68
CA LEU A 242 18.22 4.04 12.89
C LEU A 242 18.89 5.37 12.52
N THR A 243 19.02 6.27 13.49
CA THR A 243 19.64 7.61 13.32
C THR A 243 21.05 7.51 12.74
N GLY A 244 21.84 6.50 13.13
CA GLY A 244 23.18 6.26 12.60
C GLY A 244 23.25 5.90 11.11
N HIS A 245 22.14 5.48 10.48
CA HIS A 245 22.15 5.14 9.05
C HIS A 245 22.09 6.36 8.13
N TYR A 246 21.64 7.52 8.62
CA TYR A 246 21.46 8.71 7.77
C TYR A 246 22.80 9.32 7.33
N GLY A 247 23.83 9.36 8.18
CA GLY A 247 25.16 9.87 7.78
C GLY A 247 25.73 9.17 6.53
N PRO A 248 25.90 7.83 6.58
CA PRO A 248 26.31 7.02 5.43
C PRO A 248 25.51 7.23 4.14
N VAL A 249 24.18 7.33 4.28
CA VAL A 249 23.28 7.58 3.14
C VAL A 249 23.55 8.94 2.52
N GLY A 250 23.71 9.98 3.34
CA GLY A 250 24.00 11.34 2.88
C GLY A 250 25.32 11.42 2.13
N GLU A 251 26.39 10.84 2.70
CA GLU A 251 27.71 10.82 2.08
C GLU A 251 27.70 10.15 0.71
N CYS A 252 27.11 8.95 0.62
CA CYS A 252 27.04 8.20 -0.63
C CYS A 252 26.13 8.88 -1.67
N LEU A 253 25.05 9.53 -1.22
CA LEU A 253 24.14 10.26 -2.11
C LEU A 253 24.85 11.46 -2.75
N ILE A 254 25.53 12.26 -1.92
CA ILE A 254 26.26 13.45 -2.38
C ILE A 254 27.38 13.05 -3.34
N ALA A 255 28.16 12.01 -3.03
CA ALA A 255 29.20 11.49 -3.93
C ALA A 255 28.63 11.01 -5.28
N ALA A 256 27.44 10.38 -5.27
CA ALA A 256 26.76 10.00 -6.50
C ALA A 256 26.28 11.23 -7.30
N LEU A 257 25.76 12.26 -6.65
CA LEU A 257 25.33 13.48 -7.33
C LEU A 257 26.52 14.23 -7.93
N GLU A 258 27.63 14.38 -7.20
CA GLU A 258 28.88 14.97 -7.69
C GLU A 258 29.35 14.28 -8.98
N ARG A 259 29.40 12.94 -8.97
CA ARG A 259 29.82 12.14 -10.11
C ARG A 259 28.99 12.39 -11.38
N TYR A 260 27.67 12.55 -11.23
CA TYR A 260 26.74 12.65 -12.37
C TYR A 260 26.40 14.09 -12.76
N CYS A 261 26.61 15.07 -11.88
CA CYS A 261 26.58 16.49 -12.23
C CYS A 261 27.87 16.95 -12.93
N GLY A 262 29.00 16.25 -12.70
CA GLY A 262 30.26 16.49 -13.39
C GLY A 262 30.75 17.92 -13.21
N SER A 263 31.09 18.62 -14.30
CA SER A 263 31.62 19.99 -14.24
C SER A 263 30.62 21.04 -13.75
N ARG A 264 29.34 20.68 -13.55
CA ARG A 264 28.31 21.56 -12.97
C ARG A 264 28.22 21.42 -11.45
N TRP A 265 29.05 20.57 -10.85
CA TRP A 265 29.16 20.44 -9.40
C TRP A 265 30.27 21.34 -8.86
N ASP A 266 29.94 22.19 -7.91
CA ASP A 266 30.88 23.07 -7.21
C ASP A 266 30.65 23.02 -5.69
N ALA A 267 31.51 23.70 -4.94
CA ALA A 267 31.45 23.73 -3.48
C ALA A 267 30.16 24.37 -2.95
N GLU A 268 29.55 25.31 -3.69
CA GLU A 268 28.27 25.92 -3.33
C GLU A 268 27.14 24.89 -3.43
N THR A 269 27.11 24.15 -4.54
CA THR A 269 26.14 23.06 -4.80
C THR A 269 26.28 21.94 -3.78
N GLU A 270 27.51 21.52 -3.45
CA GLU A 270 27.74 20.52 -2.42
C GLU A 270 27.22 20.96 -1.05
N LEU A 271 27.52 22.19 -0.66
CA LEU A 271 27.06 22.74 0.62
C LEU A 271 25.52 22.84 0.68
N ALA A 272 24.88 23.21 -0.44
CA ALA A 272 23.42 23.21 -0.57
C ALA A 272 22.83 21.81 -0.34
N TRP A 273 23.41 20.78 -0.97
CA TRP A 273 23.00 19.39 -0.76
C TRP A 273 23.23 18.91 0.67
N ARG A 274 24.35 19.28 1.30
CA ARG A 274 24.62 18.95 2.72
C ARG A 274 23.57 19.57 3.66
N ARG A 275 23.21 20.85 3.46
CA ARG A 275 22.16 21.52 4.25
C ARG A 275 20.79 20.86 4.07
N VAL A 276 20.37 20.63 2.83
CA VAL A 276 19.07 20.03 2.52
C VAL A 276 18.99 18.59 3.03
N TYR A 277 20.03 17.79 2.81
CA TYR A 277 20.08 16.43 3.34
C TYR A 277 20.07 16.42 4.87
N GLY A 278 20.82 17.32 5.51
CA GLY A 278 20.83 17.48 6.96
C GLY A 278 19.44 17.77 7.52
N LEU A 279 18.68 18.66 6.89
CA LEU A 279 17.28 18.93 7.25
C LEU A 279 16.41 17.67 7.09
N ILE A 280 16.52 16.97 5.97
CA ILE A 280 15.77 15.72 5.71
C ILE A 280 16.07 14.68 6.79
N ALA A 281 17.36 14.42 7.05
CA ALA A 281 17.79 13.45 8.04
C ALA A 281 17.30 13.82 9.45
N LYS A 282 17.39 15.09 9.83
CA LYS A 282 16.90 15.59 11.12
C LYS A 282 15.39 15.37 11.27
N VAL A 283 14.59 15.90 10.35
CA VAL A 283 13.12 15.79 10.43
C VAL A 283 12.67 14.33 10.46
N MET A 284 13.25 13.49 9.60
CA MET A 284 12.89 12.07 9.54
C MET A 284 13.29 11.29 10.79
N SER A 285 14.47 11.54 11.35
CA SER A 285 14.96 10.86 12.56
C SER A 285 14.18 11.29 13.81
N GLU A 286 13.95 12.59 14.00
CA GLU A 286 13.14 13.11 15.12
C GLU A 286 11.71 12.54 15.08
N ALA A 287 11.07 12.53 13.90
CA ALA A 287 9.74 11.96 13.75
C ALA A 287 9.69 10.43 14.00
N ALA A 288 10.77 9.71 13.67
CA ALA A 288 10.89 8.29 13.94
C ALA A 288 11.09 8.01 15.44
N GLU A 289 11.87 8.81 16.13
CA GLU A 289 12.12 8.72 17.57
C GLU A 289 10.87 9.06 18.39
N GLU A 290 10.12 10.10 18.01
CA GLU A 290 8.82 10.41 18.60
C GLU A 290 7.85 9.23 18.46
N ALA A 291 7.70 8.69 17.24
CA ALA A 291 6.81 7.55 17.03
C ALA A 291 7.24 6.29 17.78
N ALA A 292 8.54 6.14 18.09
CA ALA A 292 9.07 5.04 18.88
C ALA A 292 8.67 5.09 20.36
N ARG A 293 8.27 6.26 20.89
CA ARG A 293 7.75 6.36 22.26
C ARG A 293 6.37 5.74 22.43
N VAL A 294 5.59 5.66 21.35
CA VAL A 294 4.16 5.26 21.42
C VAL A 294 3.87 3.91 20.76
N SER A 295 4.76 3.43 19.89
CA SER A 295 4.52 2.19 19.14
C SER A 295 5.82 1.50 18.73
N PRO A 296 5.87 0.16 18.64
CA PRO A 296 7.00 -0.53 18.02
C PRO A 296 7.08 -0.23 16.51
N PRO A 297 8.21 -0.54 15.85
CA PRO A 297 8.31 -0.39 14.39
C PRO A 297 7.45 -1.42 13.63
N TRP A 298 7.15 -2.55 14.27
CA TRP A 298 6.25 -3.60 13.83
C TRP A 298 5.84 -4.49 15.01
N TRP A 299 4.73 -5.22 14.83
CA TRP A 299 4.28 -6.30 15.69
C TRP A 299 4.64 -7.64 15.05
N GLN A 300 4.91 -8.65 15.87
CA GLN A 300 4.98 -10.03 15.39
C GLN A 300 3.59 -10.64 15.49
N ALA A 301 3.09 -11.22 14.40
CA ALA A 301 1.75 -11.76 14.33
C ALA A 301 1.77 -13.20 13.82
N GLU A 302 1.40 -14.12 14.69
CA GLU A 302 1.30 -15.55 14.35
C GLU A 302 0.01 -15.81 13.57
N ILE A 303 0.11 -16.54 12.46
CA ILE A 303 -1.05 -17.07 11.77
C ILE A 303 -1.67 -18.14 12.67
N VAL A 304 -2.90 -17.89 13.13
CA VAL A 304 -3.69 -18.87 13.89
C VAL A 304 -4.80 -19.48 13.05
N GLY A 305 -5.16 -18.84 11.93
CA GLY A 305 -6.14 -19.34 10.98
C GLY A 305 -5.74 -19.05 9.55
N HIS A 306 -5.93 -20.03 8.68
CA HIS A 306 -5.73 -19.93 7.23
C HIS A 306 -6.89 -20.64 6.53
N ARG A 307 -7.78 -19.87 5.91
CA ARG A 307 -8.99 -20.40 5.30
C ARG A 307 -9.15 -19.87 3.87
N LEU A 308 -9.02 -20.75 2.89
CA LEU A 308 -9.35 -20.43 1.51
C LEU A 308 -10.85 -20.10 1.38
N ARG A 309 -11.14 -18.91 0.87
CA ARG A 309 -12.50 -18.45 0.53
C ARG A 309 -12.80 -18.75 -0.94
N THR A 310 -11.77 -18.71 -1.78
CA THR A 310 -11.75 -19.19 -3.17
C THR A 310 -10.35 -19.78 -3.44
N PRO A 311 -10.10 -20.42 -4.60
CA PRO A 311 -8.76 -20.88 -4.96
C PRO A 311 -7.70 -19.77 -5.00
N GLU A 312 -8.12 -18.51 -5.14
CA GLU A 312 -7.22 -17.34 -5.24
C GLU A 312 -7.31 -16.41 -4.01
N VAL A 313 -8.22 -16.64 -3.07
CA VAL A 313 -8.45 -15.73 -1.93
C VAL A 313 -8.40 -16.51 -0.62
N VAL A 314 -7.53 -16.06 0.28
CA VAL A 314 -7.43 -16.57 1.65
C VAL A 314 -7.93 -15.54 2.64
N GLU A 315 -8.61 -16.00 3.69
CA GLU A 315 -8.80 -15.26 4.93
C GLU A 315 -7.78 -15.76 5.96
N LEU A 316 -6.93 -14.84 6.43
CA LEU A 316 -5.92 -15.09 7.45
C LEU A 316 -6.39 -14.50 8.76
N THR A 317 -6.29 -15.28 9.83
CA THR A 317 -6.48 -14.82 11.20
C THR A 317 -5.13 -14.79 11.89
N LEU A 318 -4.78 -13.64 12.44
CA LEU A 318 -3.48 -13.36 13.03
C LEU A 318 -3.64 -13.02 14.51
N ARG A 319 -2.78 -13.59 15.35
CA ARG A 319 -2.63 -13.24 16.75
C ARG A 319 -1.36 -12.39 16.91
N PRO A 320 -1.46 -11.08 17.18
CA PRO A 320 -0.30 -10.25 17.47
C PRO A 320 0.31 -10.62 18.84
N ASP A 321 1.61 -10.41 18.98
CA ASP A 321 2.40 -10.65 20.20
C ASP A 321 2.11 -9.65 21.32
N GLN A 322 1.53 -8.50 20.98
CA GLN A 322 1.07 -7.47 21.88
C GLN A 322 -0.18 -6.78 21.33
N ALA A 323 -0.84 -5.94 22.12
CA ALA A 323 -2.04 -5.20 21.68
C ALA A 323 -1.75 -4.40 20.40
N TYR A 324 -2.61 -4.57 19.40
CA TYR A 324 -2.48 -3.92 18.09
C TYR A 324 -3.63 -2.91 17.92
N PRO A 325 -3.37 -1.59 18.08
CA PRO A 325 -4.40 -0.57 17.94
C PRO A 325 -4.71 -0.33 16.46
N TYR A 326 -5.98 -0.46 16.08
CA TYR A 326 -6.48 -0.11 14.74
C TYR A 326 -7.96 0.27 14.79
N ARG A 327 -8.44 0.88 13.71
CA ARG A 327 -9.87 1.17 13.49
C ARG A 327 -10.37 0.45 12.23
N ALA A 328 -11.67 0.18 12.17
CA ALA A 328 -12.24 -0.42 10.97
C ALA A 328 -11.99 0.46 9.74
N GLY A 329 -11.76 -0.19 8.60
CA GLY A 329 -11.43 0.47 7.34
C GLY A 329 -9.94 0.78 7.13
N GLN A 330 -9.13 0.77 8.20
CA GLN A 330 -7.68 0.93 8.09
C GLN A 330 -6.99 -0.28 7.44
N HIS A 331 -5.71 -0.10 7.11
CA HIS A 331 -4.82 -1.11 6.57
C HIS A 331 -3.48 -1.11 7.30
N ALA A 332 -2.69 -2.16 7.07
CA ALA A 332 -1.33 -2.25 7.58
C ALA A 332 -0.39 -2.83 6.53
N SER A 333 0.90 -2.47 6.63
CA SER A 333 1.92 -3.11 5.81
C SER A 333 2.36 -4.42 6.45
N VAL A 334 2.39 -5.49 5.66
CA VAL A 334 2.78 -6.84 6.09
C VAL A 334 4.06 -7.26 5.39
N GLU A 335 5.02 -7.75 6.17
CA GLU A 335 6.23 -8.45 5.73
C GLU A 335 6.08 -9.95 6.07
N THR A 336 6.49 -10.79 5.12
CA THR A 336 6.47 -12.25 5.28
C THR A 336 7.88 -12.79 5.51
N PRO A 337 8.04 -13.91 6.24
CA PRO A 337 9.36 -14.48 6.50
C PRO A 337 10.05 -15.00 5.22
N TRP A 338 9.29 -15.23 4.14
CA TRP A 338 9.80 -15.75 2.88
C TRP A 338 10.30 -14.67 1.93
N TRP A 339 9.84 -13.44 2.13
CA TRP A 339 10.18 -12.28 1.31
C TRP A 339 10.52 -11.09 2.22
N PRO A 340 11.66 -11.15 2.94
CA PRO A 340 12.05 -10.10 3.86
C PRO A 340 12.23 -8.77 3.14
N ARG A 341 11.86 -7.68 3.83
CA ARG A 341 11.84 -6.29 3.36
C ARG A 341 10.90 -6.00 2.20
N VAL A 342 10.12 -6.97 1.75
CA VAL A 342 9.07 -6.78 0.74
C VAL A 342 7.73 -6.60 1.43
N TRP A 343 7.42 -5.34 1.76
CA TRP A 343 6.19 -4.98 2.46
C TRP A 343 5.02 -4.78 1.50
N ARG A 344 3.82 -5.29 1.83
CA ARG A 344 2.58 -5.04 1.08
C ARG A 344 1.45 -4.60 1.99
N GLN A 345 0.59 -3.71 1.49
CA GLN A 345 -0.53 -3.18 2.25
C GLN A 345 -1.72 -4.15 2.18
N PHE A 346 -2.31 -4.48 3.33
CA PHE A 346 -3.55 -5.24 3.42
C PHE A 346 -4.50 -4.55 4.40
N SER A 347 -5.76 -4.39 3.99
CA SER A 347 -6.81 -3.82 4.82
C SER A 347 -7.36 -4.84 5.81
N PHE A 348 -7.65 -4.40 7.03
CA PHE A 348 -8.32 -5.24 8.02
C PHE A 348 -9.73 -5.59 7.53
N ALA A 349 -10.10 -6.86 7.69
CA ALA A 349 -11.38 -7.40 7.23
C ALA A 349 -12.48 -7.42 8.31
N THR A 350 -12.12 -7.06 9.54
CA THR A 350 -12.99 -7.07 10.73
C THR A 350 -12.81 -5.81 11.56
N ALA A 351 -13.86 -5.39 12.26
CA ALA A 351 -13.73 -4.36 13.30
C ALA A 351 -12.83 -4.85 14.46
N PRO A 352 -12.21 -3.95 15.25
CA PRO A 352 -11.40 -4.34 16.41
C PRO A 352 -12.21 -5.17 17.42
N ARG A 353 -11.75 -6.37 17.73
CA ARG A 353 -12.45 -7.32 18.61
C ARG A 353 -11.76 -7.46 19.98
N PRO A 354 -12.51 -7.85 21.04
CA PRO A 354 -11.93 -8.11 22.36
C PRO A 354 -10.89 -9.24 22.39
N ASP A 355 -10.93 -10.18 21.43
CA ASP A 355 -9.95 -11.27 21.32
C ASP A 355 -8.57 -10.80 20.78
N GLY A 356 -8.48 -9.55 20.30
CA GLY A 356 -7.26 -8.96 19.74
C GLY A 356 -6.81 -9.59 18.41
N LEU A 357 -7.63 -10.45 17.80
CA LEU A 357 -7.28 -11.11 16.55
C LEU A 357 -7.48 -10.17 15.35
N LEU A 358 -6.51 -10.20 14.44
CA LEU A 358 -6.56 -9.42 13.20
C LEU A 358 -6.98 -10.35 12.05
N THR A 359 -7.82 -9.85 11.15
CA THR A 359 -8.22 -10.60 9.96
C THR A 359 -7.82 -9.88 8.69
N PHE A 360 -7.16 -10.58 7.76
CA PHE A 360 -6.87 -10.09 6.42
C PHE A 360 -7.50 -10.98 5.36
N GLN A 361 -7.99 -10.39 4.27
CA GLN A 361 -8.41 -11.13 3.08
C GLN A 361 -7.46 -10.82 1.93
N VAL A 362 -6.70 -11.84 1.50
CA VAL A 362 -5.60 -11.68 0.56
C VAL A 362 -5.93 -12.43 -0.73
N LYS A 363 -5.88 -11.71 -1.85
CA LYS A 363 -5.98 -12.30 -3.19
C LYS A 363 -4.61 -12.55 -3.80
N ALA A 364 -4.38 -13.76 -4.31
CA ALA A 364 -3.22 -14.10 -5.12
C ALA A 364 -3.21 -13.24 -6.39
N VAL A 365 -2.10 -12.55 -6.62
CA VAL A 365 -1.88 -11.76 -7.84
C VAL A 365 -0.93 -12.55 -8.73
N PRO A 366 -1.21 -12.74 -10.03
CA PRO A 366 -0.29 -13.43 -10.93
C PRO A 366 1.15 -12.89 -10.81
N ALA A 367 2.12 -13.79 -10.66
CA ALA A 367 3.54 -13.47 -10.42
C ALA A 367 3.86 -12.62 -9.17
N GLY A 368 2.88 -12.35 -8.29
CA GLY A 368 3.09 -11.57 -7.06
C GLY A 368 3.74 -12.39 -5.95
N TRP A 369 4.92 -11.98 -5.48
CA TRP A 369 5.69 -12.78 -4.50
C TRP A 369 4.98 -12.94 -3.15
N VAL A 370 4.53 -11.83 -2.56
CA VAL A 370 3.94 -11.81 -1.21
C VAL A 370 2.53 -12.42 -1.20
N SER A 371 1.67 -12.03 -2.14
CA SER A 371 0.29 -12.52 -2.17
C SER A 371 0.20 -14.02 -2.47
N ASN A 372 1.01 -14.56 -3.38
CA ASN A 372 1.04 -16.00 -3.62
C ASN A 372 1.60 -16.77 -2.41
N ALA A 373 2.59 -16.23 -1.70
CA ALA A 373 3.11 -16.87 -0.50
C ALA A 373 2.04 -16.93 0.61
N LEU A 374 1.31 -15.84 0.83
CA LEU A 374 0.22 -15.79 1.80
C LEU A 374 -0.94 -16.75 1.46
N VAL A 375 -1.30 -16.88 0.18
CA VAL A 375 -2.41 -17.75 -0.24
C VAL A 375 -2.02 -19.22 -0.27
N HIS A 376 -0.86 -19.56 -0.83
CA HIS A 376 -0.52 -20.95 -1.19
C HIS A 376 0.54 -21.60 -0.32
N ARG A 377 1.31 -20.83 0.46
CA ARG A 377 2.42 -21.34 1.28
C ARG A 377 2.20 -21.17 2.78
N ALA A 378 1.62 -20.05 3.19
CA ALA A 378 1.42 -19.75 4.60
C ALA A 378 0.56 -20.81 5.30
N ALA A 379 0.89 -21.09 6.55
CA ALA A 379 0.19 -22.02 7.40
C ALA A 379 0.08 -21.47 8.83
N PRO A 380 -0.86 -21.97 9.64
CA PRO A 380 -0.87 -21.67 11.07
C PRO A 380 0.49 -21.99 11.72
N GLY A 381 0.95 -21.10 12.60
CA GLY A 381 2.26 -21.13 13.24
C GLY A 381 3.33 -20.26 12.55
N ASP A 382 3.14 -19.87 11.29
CA ASP A 382 4.01 -18.88 10.65
C ASP A 382 3.86 -17.50 11.30
N VAL A 383 4.96 -16.76 11.42
CA VAL A 383 4.97 -15.41 12.01
C VAL A 383 5.21 -14.36 10.94
N LEU A 384 4.28 -13.41 10.85
CA LEU A 384 4.37 -12.24 9.97
C LEU A 384 4.78 -11.00 10.78
N ARG A 385 5.36 -10.01 10.11
CA ARG A 385 5.54 -8.68 10.71
C ARG A 385 4.50 -7.73 10.18
N ILE A 386 3.83 -7.03 11.09
CA ILE A 386 2.77 -6.07 10.78
C ILE A 386 3.26 -4.68 11.20
N GLY A 387 3.38 -3.75 10.27
CA GLY A 387 3.69 -2.35 10.57
C GLY A 387 2.48 -1.63 11.18
N PRO A 388 2.63 -0.39 11.69
CA PRO A 388 1.52 0.35 12.28
C PRO A 388 0.31 0.49 11.35
N ALA A 389 -0.88 0.56 11.94
CA ALA A 389 -2.11 0.81 11.20
C ALA A 389 -2.07 2.20 10.54
N ALA A 390 -2.59 2.27 9.32
CA ALA A 390 -2.67 3.46 8.50
C ALA A 390 -3.97 3.48 7.69
N GLY A 391 -4.25 4.59 7.02
CA GLY A 391 -5.47 4.77 6.23
C GLY A 391 -6.46 5.70 6.93
N ALA A 392 -7.19 6.43 6.10
CA ALA A 392 -8.16 7.45 6.52
C ALA A 392 -9.61 7.02 6.28
N MET A 393 -9.83 5.80 5.76
CA MET A 393 -11.15 5.26 5.46
C MET A 393 -11.89 4.79 6.74
N VAL A 394 -12.01 5.67 7.74
CA VAL A 394 -12.63 5.40 9.05
C VAL A 394 -13.96 6.15 9.18
N VAL A 395 -14.95 5.54 9.83
CA VAL A 395 -16.27 6.16 10.03
C VAL A 395 -16.24 7.19 11.15
N ASP A 396 -16.87 8.34 10.92
CA ASP A 396 -17.25 9.26 11.99
C ASP A 396 -18.60 8.83 12.57
N HIS A 397 -18.59 8.32 13.80
CA HIS A 397 -19.81 7.90 14.48
C HIS A 397 -20.59 9.09 15.05
N ALA A 398 -19.98 10.27 15.18
CA ALA A 398 -20.65 11.48 15.69
C ALA A 398 -21.43 12.25 14.62
N GLY A 399 -20.98 12.25 13.36
CA GLY A 399 -21.60 12.99 12.25
C GLY A 399 -22.99 12.50 11.85
N GLY A 400 -23.27 11.21 12.07
CA GLY A 400 -24.59 10.60 11.83
C GLY A 400 -24.97 10.48 10.35
N GLU A 401 -24.05 10.73 9.41
CA GLU A 401 -24.35 10.60 7.99
C GLU A 401 -24.65 9.16 7.60
N ASP A 402 -25.56 9.01 6.65
CA ASP A 402 -25.76 7.76 5.93
C ASP A 402 -24.48 7.36 5.19
N LEU A 403 -24.21 6.06 5.09
CA LEU A 403 -23.00 5.53 4.48
C LEU A 403 -23.30 4.91 3.12
N LEU A 404 -22.44 5.21 2.14
CA LEU A 404 -22.41 4.55 0.84
C LEU A 404 -21.08 3.80 0.69
N CYS A 405 -21.11 2.48 0.73
CA CYS A 405 -19.92 1.65 0.73
C CYS A 405 -19.79 0.87 -0.58
N LEU A 406 -18.68 1.04 -1.29
CA LEU A 406 -18.38 0.32 -2.53
C LEU A 406 -17.17 -0.59 -2.35
N GLY A 407 -17.39 -1.90 -2.43
CA GLY A 407 -16.34 -2.92 -2.39
C GLY A 407 -16.18 -3.63 -3.74
N GLY A 408 -14.96 -3.65 -4.29
CA GLY A 408 -14.64 -4.41 -5.51
C GLY A 408 -13.68 -5.57 -5.22
N GLY A 409 -14.11 -6.81 -5.49
CA GLY A 409 -13.29 -7.99 -5.19
C GLY A 409 -12.89 -8.06 -3.71
N THR A 410 -11.59 -8.16 -3.40
CA THR A 410 -11.10 -8.12 -2.01
C THR A 410 -11.18 -6.75 -1.36
N GLY A 411 -11.53 -5.69 -2.10
CA GLY A 411 -11.86 -4.38 -1.53
C GLY A 411 -13.10 -4.41 -0.63
N ILE A 412 -13.85 -5.52 -0.61
CA ILE A 412 -14.93 -5.72 0.34
C ILE A 412 -14.45 -5.88 1.79
N ALA A 413 -13.21 -6.29 2.02
CA ALA A 413 -12.67 -6.54 3.36
C ALA A 413 -12.79 -5.32 4.30
N PRO A 414 -12.26 -4.14 3.96
CA PRO A 414 -12.42 -2.99 4.84
C PRO A 414 -13.87 -2.49 4.92
N ILE A 415 -14.69 -2.69 3.88
CA ILE A 415 -16.11 -2.34 3.92
C ILE A 415 -16.86 -3.23 4.92
N ARG A 416 -16.55 -4.52 4.97
CA ARG A 416 -17.08 -5.43 5.98
C ARG A 416 -16.67 -4.97 7.38
N ALA A 417 -15.41 -4.60 7.58
CA ALA A 417 -14.94 -4.07 8.86
C ALA A 417 -15.75 -2.83 9.29
N LEU A 418 -16.01 -1.88 8.38
CA LEU A 418 -16.81 -0.68 8.66
C LEU A 418 -18.25 -1.04 9.06
N VAL A 419 -18.88 -1.99 8.37
CA VAL A 419 -20.24 -2.46 8.68
C VAL A 419 -20.28 -3.15 10.05
N GLU A 420 -19.28 -3.97 10.37
CA GLU A 420 -19.14 -4.58 11.71
C GLU A 420 -18.99 -3.50 12.79
N GLU A 421 -18.16 -2.48 12.57
CA GLU A 421 -17.95 -1.38 13.55
C GLU A 421 -19.23 -0.55 13.77
N VAL A 422 -19.99 -0.26 12.71
CA VAL A 422 -21.30 0.42 12.82
C VAL A 422 -22.33 -0.43 13.57
N ALA A 423 -22.30 -1.75 13.38
CA ALA A 423 -23.19 -2.66 14.11
C ALA A 423 -22.87 -2.69 15.61
N GLU A 424 -21.58 -2.63 15.99
CA GLU A 424 -21.13 -2.61 17.37
C GLU A 424 -21.39 -1.28 18.08
N HIS A 425 -21.15 -0.14 17.41
CA HIS A 425 -21.41 1.20 17.97
C HIS A 425 -22.91 1.55 17.99
N GLY A 426 -23.70 0.88 17.15
CA GLY A 426 -25.09 1.22 16.89
C GLY A 426 -25.21 2.24 15.76
N ALA A 427 -26.11 1.99 14.82
CA ALA A 427 -26.26 2.82 13.62
C ALA A 427 -26.69 4.28 13.90
N GLY A 428 -27.23 4.58 15.08
CA GLY A 428 -27.64 5.96 15.44
C GLY A 428 -28.69 6.56 14.49
N GLY A 429 -29.49 5.71 13.83
CA GLY A 429 -30.49 6.12 12.84
C GLY A 429 -29.97 6.22 11.40
N ARG A 430 -28.66 6.06 11.15
CA ARG A 430 -28.07 6.10 9.80
C ARG A 430 -28.43 4.85 9.00
N ALA A 431 -28.59 4.99 7.69
CA ALA A 431 -28.65 3.89 6.74
C ALA A 431 -27.26 3.60 6.16
N VAL A 432 -27.00 2.33 5.85
CA VAL A 432 -25.74 1.88 5.24
C VAL A 432 -26.06 1.09 3.98
N ASP A 433 -25.62 1.59 2.84
CA ASP A 433 -25.78 0.95 1.54
C ASP A 433 -24.46 0.37 1.05
N VAL A 434 -24.34 -0.96 1.04
CA VAL A 434 -23.18 -1.68 0.52
C VAL A 434 -23.44 -2.14 -0.91
N PHE A 435 -22.56 -1.76 -1.82
CA PHE A 435 -22.47 -2.32 -3.16
C PHE A 435 -21.21 -3.16 -3.27
N TYR A 436 -21.37 -4.46 -3.56
CA TYR A 436 -20.29 -5.41 -3.69
C TYR A 436 -20.17 -5.91 -5.13
N GLY A 437 -19.12 -5.49 -5.83
CA GLY A 437 -18.87 -5.83 -7.22
C GLY A 437 -17.75 -6.88 -7.39
N ALA A 438 -17.96 -7.81 -8.30
CA ALA A 438 -16.91 -8.70 -8.79
C ALA A 438 -17.11 -9.03 -10.28
N ARG A 439 -16.15 -9.72 -10.90
CA ARG A 439 -16.29 -10.12 -12.32
C ARG A 439 -17.29 -11.24 -12.50
N ARG A 440 -17.16 -12.28 -11.68
CA ARG A 440 -18.00 -13.49 -11.69
C ARG A 440 -18.70 -13.66 -10.35
N ARG A 441 -19.81 -14.39 -10.34
CA ARG A 441 -20.52 -14.67 -9.09
C ARG A 441 -19.67 -15.41 -8.05
N ALA A 442 -18.83 -16.35 -8.50
CA ALA A 442 -17.93 -17.10 -7.63
C ALA A 442 -16.89 -16.21 -6.92
N ASP A 443 -16.64 -15.01 -7.45
CA ASP A 443 -15.71 -14.04 -6.85
C ASP A 443 -16.39 -13.19 -5.73
N LEU A 444 -17.71 -13.31 -5.54
CA LEU A 444 -18.48 -12.63 -4.47
C LEU A 444 -18.49 -13.43 -3.16
N TYR A 445 -17.31 -13.85 -2.71
CA TYR A 445 -17.15 -14.84 -1.62
C TYR A 445 -17.65 -14.37 -0.24
N GLU A 446 -17.76 -13.06 0.01
CA GLU A 446 -18.32 -12.49 1.26
C GLU A 446 -19.83 -12.20 1.20
N LEU A 447 -20.49 -12.40 0.05
CA LEU A 447 -21.87 -11.95 -0.13
C LEU A 447 -22.84 -12.61 0.85
N ALA A 448 -22.66 -13.90 1.13
CA ALA A 448 -23.52 -14.63 2.05
C ALA A 448 -23.46 -14.06 3.47
N GLU A 449 -22.26 -13.69 3.94
CA GLU A 449 -22.06 -13.15 5.29
C GLU A 449 -22.61 -11.72 5.41
N LEU A 450 -22.37 -10.88 4.40
CA LEU A 450 -22.95 -9.53 4.35
C LEU A 450 -24.48 -9.56 4.31
N ARG A 451 -25.07 -10.51 3.57
CA ARG A 451 -26.53 -10.72 3.58
C ARG A 451 -27.04 -11.17 4.94
N ARG A 452 -26.31 -12.05 5.63
CA ARG A 452 -26.65 -12.46 7.00
C ARG A 452 -26.69 -11.24 7.93
N LEU A 453 -25.69 -10.36 7.86
CA LEU A 453 -25.71 -9.09 8.60
C LEU A 453 -26.94 -8.24 8.25
N ALA A 454 -27.29 -8.12 6.96
CA ALA A 454 -28.47 -7.36 6.53
C ALA A 454 -29.81 -7.94 7.02
N THR A 455 -29.89 -9.26 7.28
CA THR A 455 -31.08 -9.86 7.91
C THR A 455 -31.24 -9.49 9.38
N VAL A 456 -30.12 -9.23 10.07
CA VAL A 456 -30.10 -8.85 11.49
C VAL A 456 -30.28 -7.34 11.65
N HIS A 457 -29.77 -6.55 10.71
CA HIS A 457 -29.73 -5.10 10.78
C HIS A 457 -30.55 -4.42 9.70
N ARG A 458 -31.74 -3.90 10.06
CA ARG A 458 -32.65 -3.24 9.09
C ARG A 458 -32.10 -1.95 8.46
N TRP A 459 -31.07 -1.36 9.06
CA TRP A 459 -30.38 -0.17 8.52
C TRP A 459 -29.36 -0.52 7.43
N LEU A 460 -29.04 -1.81 7.23
CA LEU A 460 -28.04 -2.28 6.28
C LEU A 460 -28.71 -2.82 5.01
N SER A 461 -28.32 -2.28 3.86
CA SER A 461 -28.67 -2.79 2.53
C SER A 461 -27.43 -3.34 1.84
N VAL A 462 -27.55 -4.48 1.15
CA VAL A 462 -26.44 -5.12 0.44
C VAL A 462 -26.87 -5.47 -0.99
N ARG A 463 -26.19 -4.88 -1.97
CA ARG A 463 -26.42 -5.07 -3.40
C ARG A 463 -25.18 -5.67 -4.06
N ALA A 464 -25.33 -6.88 -4.61
CA ALA A 464 -24.27 -7.55 -5.33
C ALA A 464 -24.30 -7.18 -6.82
N MET A 465 -23.12 -7.07 -7.43
CA MET A 465 -22.96 -6.75 -8.85
C MET A 465 -21.94 -7.69 -9.51
N VAL A 466 -22.28 -8.13 -10.72
CA VAL A 466 -21.34 -8.88 -11.59
C VAL A 466 -21.27 -8.23 -12.96
N SER A 467 -20.06 -8.19 -13.54
CA SER A 467 -19.85 -7.55 -14.84
C SER A 467 -19.61 -8.49 -16.01
N ALA A 468 -19.24 -9.76 -15.77
CA ALA A 468 -18.90 -10.71 -16.84
C ALA A 468 -19.93 -11.84 -17.05
N GLU A 469 -21.01 -11.89 -16.26
CA GLU A 469 -22.00 -12.98 -16.32
C GLU A 469 -23.44 -12.43 -16.38
N PRO A 470 -24.31 -12.96 -17.26
CA PRO A 470 -25.74 -12.68 -17.18
C PRO A 470 -26.32 -13.32 -15.91
N VAL A 471 -27.00 -12.53 -15.09
CA VAL A 471 -27.55 -12.99 -13.80
C VAL A 471 -28.95 -13.58 -13.99
N VAL A 472 -29.20 -14.74 -13.38
CA VAL A 472 -30.56 -15.25 -13.14
C VAL A 472 -31.22 -14.33 -12.10
N THR A 473 -32.40 -13.81 -12.43
CA THR A 473 -33.14 -12.77 -11.71
C THR A 473 -33.11 -12.91 -10.18
N GLY A 474 -32.72 -11.84 -9.48
CA GLY A 474 -32.90 -11.68 -8.02
C GLY A 474 -31.64 -11.81 -7.15
N GLU A 475 -30.51 -12.29 -7.68
CA GLU A 475 -29.34 -12.58 -6.82
C GLU A 475 -28.15 -11.62 -6.99
N ALA A 476 -28.03 -10.91 -8.11
CA ALA A 476 -27.06 -9.84 -8.36
C ALA A 476 -27.56 -8.94 -9.50
N LEU A 477 -27.09 -7.70 -9.53
CA LEU A 477 -27.31 -6.78 -10.64
C LEU A 477 -26.20 -6.97 -11.69
N VAL A 478 -26.55 -6.81 -12.97
CA VAL A 478 -25.56 -6.79 -14.05
C VAL A 478 -25.06 -5.36 -14.24
N GLY A 479 -23.75 -5.19 -14.31
CA GLY A 479 -23.11 -3.91 -14.63
C GLY A 479 -21.88 -3.60 -13.80
N GLU A 480 -21.23 -2.49 -14.12
CA GLU A 480 -20.07 -1.99 -13.39
C GLU A 480 -20.52 -1.06 -12.25
N LEU A 481 -19.85 -1.17 -11.09
CA LEU A 481 -20.17 -0.37 -9.89
C LEU A 481 -20.33 1.13 -10.20
N PRO A 482 -19.39 1.80 -10.91
CA PRO A 482 -19.50 3.23 -11.21
C PRO A 482 -20.71 3.64 -12.06
N GLU A 483 -21.23 2.73 -12.88
CA GLU A 483 -22.39 3.02 -13.75
C GLU A 483 -23.69 3.00 -12.96
N VAL A 484 -23.84 2.02 -12.06
CA VAL A 484 -25.04 1.91 -11.21
C VAL A 484 -25.16 3.08 -10.24
N ILE A 485 -24.05 3.51 -9.63
CA ILE A 485 -24.09 4.68 -8.73
C ILE A 485 -24.28 6.01 -9.48
N GLY A 486 -23.89 6.08 -10.76
CA GLY A 486 -24.00 7.27 -11.59
C GLY A 486 -25.33 7.42 -12.33
N GLY A 487 -26.23 6.43 -12.24
CA GLY A 487 -27.52 6.44 -12.93
C GLY A 487 -28.54 7.45 -12.37
N PRO A 488 -29.66 7.69 -13.08
CA PRO A 488 -30.67 8.72 -12.78
C PRO A 488 -31.51 8.51 -11.48
N GLY A 489 -30.98 7.80 -10.49
CA GLY A 489 -31.52 7.68 -9.12
C GLY A 489 -30.51 8.01 -8.02
N GLY A 490 -29.32 8.52 -8.36
CA GLY A 490 -28.21 8.78 -7.43
C GLY A 490 -28.39 10.02 -6.56
N ALA A 491 -29.33 10.01 -5.61
CA ALA A 491 -29.41 11.00 -4.53
C ALA A 491 -28.41 10.65 -3.42
N TRP A 492 -27.10 10.67 -3.71
CA TRP A 492 -26.04 10.36 -2.74
C TRP A 492 -25.58 11.58 -1.93
N ARG A 493 -26.22 12.73 -2.12
CA ARG A 493 -25.92 13.97 -1.38
C ARG A 493 -26.18 13.76 0.11
N GLY A 494 -25.27 14.29 0.94
CA GLY A 494 -25.36 14.15 2.40
C GLY A 494 -24.92 12.78 2.93
N ARG A 495 -24.32 11.93 2.09
CA ARG A 495 -23.77 10.63 2.50
C ARG A 495 -22.25 10.65 2.52
N ALA A 496 -21.66 9.90 3.43
CA ALA A 496 -20.24 9.60 3.44
C ALA A 496 -19.98 8.34 2.61
N ALA A 497 -19.19 8.46 1.55
CA ALA A 497 -18.89 7.39 0.61
C ALA A 497 -17.52 6.75 0.88
N TYR A 498 -17.48 5.43 1.01
CA TYR A 498 -16.26 4.65 1.30
C TYR A 498 -15.99 3.69 0.14
N LEU A 499 -14.86 3.86 -0.54
CA LEU A 499 -14.55 3.15 -1.78
C LEU A 499 -13.29 2.30 -1.63
N SER A 500 -13.39 1.00 -1.91
CA SER A 500 -12.24 0.09 -1.87
C SER A 500 -12.31 -0.99 -2.95
N GLY A 501 -11.18 -1.25 -3.61
CA GLY A 501 -11.07 -2.24 -4.69
C GLY A 501 -10.04 -1.83 -5.74
N PRO A 502 -10.15 -2.34 -6.99
CA PRO A 502 -9.23 -1.98 -8.06
C PRO A 502 -9.16 -0.47 -8.29
N ALA A 503 -7.95 0.08 -8.49
CA ALA A 503 -7.73 1.52 -8.61
C ALA A 503 -8.58 2.20 -9.70
N ALA A 504 -8.75 1.53 -10.84
CA ALA A 504 -9.62 2.01 -11.92
C ALA A 504 -11.10 2.12 -11.48
N MET A 505 -11.59 1.15 -10.69
CA MET A 505 -12.96 1.16 -10.17
C MET A 505 -13.16 2.33 -9.20
N VAL A 506 -12.25 2.49 -8.22
CA VAL A 506 -12.35 3.55 -7.21
C VAL A 506 -12.28 4.95 -7.85
N ARG A 507 -11.34 5.18 -8.79
CA ARG A 507 -11.24 6.46 -9.51
C ARG A 507 -12.51 6.78 -10.32
N ARG A 508 -13.05 5.80 -11.04
CA ARG A 508 -14.30 5.97 -11.80
C ARG A 508 -15.49 6.24 -10.87
N ALA A 509 -15.58 5.52 -9.76
CA ALA A 509 -16.65 5.68 -8.78
C ALA A 509 -16.59 7.06 -8.10
N ALA A 510 -15.42 7.48 -7.64
CA ALA A 510 -15.20 8.82 -7.08
C ALA A 510 -15.61 9.91 -8.08
N GLY A 511 -15.17 9.80 -9.34
CA GLY A 511 -15.58 10.73 -10.40
C GLY A 511 -17.10 10.74 -10.67
N ALA A 512 -17.77 9.59 -10.57
CA ALA A 512 -19.23 9.51 -10.70
C ALA A 512 -19.95 10.17 -9.51
N LEU A 513 -19.48 9.96 -8.28
CA LEU A 513 -20.05 10.58 -7.08
C LEU A 513 -19.89 12.11 -7.08
N LEU A 514 -18.73 12.60 -7.51
CA LEU A 514 -18.50 14.04 -7.67
C LEU A 514 -19.48 14.66 -8.68
N ARG A 515 -19.71 14.01 -9.83
CA ARG A 515 -20.73 14.44 -10.81
C ARG A 515 -22.16 14.36 -10.27
N ALA A 516 -22.44 13.42 -9.37
CA ALA A 516 -23.71 13.31 -8.67
C ALA A 516 -23.89 14.36 -7.54
N GLY A 517 -22.83 15.14 -7.24
CA GLY A 517 -22.86 16.23 -6.25
C GLY A 517 -22.50 15.81 -4.82
N VAL A 518 -21.82 14.68 -4.63
CA VAL A 518 -21.21 14.32 -3.33
C VAL A 518 -20.00 15.23 -3.08
N ALA A 519 -19.88 15.75 -1.86
CA ALA A 519 -18.75 16.60 -1.50
C ALA A 519 -17.42 15.83 -1.56
N PRO A 520 -16.31 16.42 -2.07
CA PRO A 520 -15.01 15.75 -2.11
C PRO A 520 -14.54 15.24 -0.75
N THR A 521 -14.81 15.99 0.32
CA THR A 521 -14.47 15.63 1.71
C THR A 521 -15.28 14.46 2.26
N ALA A 522 -16.38 14.10 1.61
CA ALA A 522 -17.23 12.98 1.97
C ALA A 522 -16.95 11.72 1.12
N ILE A 523 -15.90 11.73 0.28
CA ILE A 523 -15.48 10.57 -0.51
C ILE A 523 -14.15 10.06 0.06
N HIS A 524 -14.19 8.91 0.70
CA HIS A 524 -13.08 8.29 1.41
C HIS A 524 -12.56 7.07 0.65
N HIS A 525 -11.25 7.04 0.42
CA HIS A 525 -10.56 5.87 -0.11
C HIS A 525 -9.06 5.92 0.22
N ASP A 526 -8.44 4.75 0.40
CA ASP A 526 -7.00 4.62 0.64
C ASP A 526 -6.26 4.10 -0.61
N LEU A 527 -6.61 4.61 -1.80
CA LEU A 527 -5.90 4.26 -3.03
C LEU A 527 -4.40 4.50 -2.85
N VAL A 528 -3.63 3.43 -2.96
CA VAL A 528 -2.18 3.48 -2.99
C VAL A 528 -1.75 4.06 -4.34
N GLY A 529 -1.72 5.38 -4.44
CA GLY A 529 -1.01 6.09 -5.49
C GLY A 529 0.46 6.20 -5.14
N GLU A 530 1.34 5.99 -6.12
CA GLU A 530 2.58 6.77 -6.14
C GLU A 530 2.17 8.22 -5.92
N LEU A 531 2.73 8.83 -4.87
CA LEU A 531 2.50 10.21 -4.37
C LEU A 531 1.69 11.08 -5.34
N ALA A 532 0.50 11.48 -4.87
CA ALA A 532 -0.44 12.36 -5.56
C ALA A 532 0.22 13.61 -6.14
#